data_AF-A0A420TF54-F1
#
_entry.id   AF-A0A420TF54-F1
#
_cell.length_a   1.000
_cell.length_b   1.000
_cell.length_c   1.000
_cell.angle_alpha   90.00
_cell.angle_beta   90.00
_cell.angle_gamma   90.00
#
_symmetry.space_group_name_H-M   'P 1'
#
loop_
_entity.id
_entity.type
_entity.pdbx_description
1 polymer ?
#
loop_
_entity_poly.entity_id
_entity_poly.type
_entity_poly.pdbx_seq_one_letter_code
_entity_poly.pdbx_strand_id
1 'polypeptide(L)'
;MDYSSTIHDVEDPAGDSPWGNSPVSSPSRNNIAAFNPASADAPPPFRYNTQSSNGLSQDQPASQSEEFQRPGTATTASGTEDGTEASGTLNTSEAQSQSTAAEPSAGEDGQSQAHSQQHSQAGAPASQSGQEQHPPKPAGPQYRLQAKITGLERTGKKDPILRFDVHTNIPRFRTTQFRDVRRLHSEFVKLADHLISANPEVFVPAVPPPLTSAGAGTDEDEIRVKALMQRWLNYVCGNEILMRDDEMVLFVESDFGYSPMVKKKQPATGVRRKILKQFAPPPDDTPELADARPTVKLFYLGSMDAGHKVDKLVKARRGLGLSEADYGAKLTSMHVQEPHPGLANAYRKLGKVVQTVGDYHAAQATAEATTIGDPFQYHSQDAFIVKESLTNRQILIREFLQAQEATRSKLNAADRLKASSSVRREKVDEAITALDDARQHETYLYNKTNRVTQNLVQERRKWFSRTSADLRLSIREYVLREIEAERRTLALLETVRPDIRSIDASGGLSRLGRESHPTVRRSSLAASQGPKGDSWSGVPRRSDATGRSVSGSLISKVSEEGESEESTETAQGRQTGGRAGLKGVSEEDDEDRVDARNAASRLAASTF
;
A
#
# COMPACT_ATOMS: atom_id res chain seq x y z
N MET A 1 -49.51 27.18 -31.54
CA MET A 1 -49.56 27.45 -33.00
C MET A 1 -49.55 26.09 -33.66
N ASP A 2 -50.57 25.79 -34.46
CA ASP A 2 -50.60 24.61 -35.31
C ASP A 2 -49.97 24.92 -36.66
N TYR A 3 -49.25 23.96 -37.24
CA TYR A 3 -49.02 23.87 -38.69
C TYR A 3 -48.83 22.41 -39.10
N SER A 4 -49.81 21.90 -39.84
CA SER A 4 -49.82 20.55 -40.43
C SER A 4 -49.61 20.62 -41.94
N SER A 5 -48.54 20.02 -42.44
CA SER A 5 -48.30 19.78 -43.89
C SER A 5 -47.22 18.68 -44.02
N THR A 6 -47.61 17.40 -44.13
CA THR A 6 -47.99 16.64 -45.35
C THR A 6 -46.81 15.92 -46.01
N ILE A 7 -46.99 14.62 -46.23
CA ILE A 7 -46.06 13.72 -46.91
C ILE A 7 -46.09 13.97 -48.42
N HIS A 8 -44.95 13.77 -49.08
CA HIS A 8 -44.88 13.44 -50.50
C HIS A 8 -43.90 12.28 -50.68
N ASP A 9 -44.39 11.13 -51.13
CA ASP A 9 -43.57 10.04 -51.66
C ASP A 9 -43.04 10.41 -53.06
N VAL A 10 -41.88 9.87 -53.44
CA VAL A 10 -41.59 9.23 -54.75
C VAL A 10 -40.16 8.64 -54.73
N GLU A 11 -40.01 7.48 -55.39
CA GLU A 11 -38.75 6.79 -55.78
C GLU A 11 -37.83 6.19 -54.69
N ASP A 12 -38.06 4.90 -54.41
CA ASP A 12 -37.04 3.93 -53.96
C ASP A 12 -35.94 3.72 -55.03
N PRO A 13 -34.68 3.59 -54.60
CA PRO A 13 -33.76 2.62 -55.17
C PRO A 13 -33.22 1.65 -54.11
N ALA A 14 -33.29 0.35 -54.37
CA ALA A 14 -32.90 -0.69 -53.41
C ALA A 14 -31.40 -0.68 -53.06
N GLY A 15 -31.07 -0.79 -51.77
CA GLY A 15 -29.68 -0.90 -51.29
C GLY A 15 -29.53 -1.15 -49.78
N ASP A 16 -29.25 -2.41 -49.44
CA ASP A 16 -28.59 -2.95 -48.23
C ASP A 16 -29.07 -2.62 -46.80
N SER A 17 -29.01 -3.65 -45.94
CA SER A 17 -29.42 -3.62 -44.53
C SER A 17 -28.29 -3.13 -43.60
N PRO A 18 -28.57 -2.34 -42.54
CA PRO A 18 -27.57 -1.70 -41.68
C PRO A 18 -26.77 -2.62 -40.74
N TRP A 19 -26.73 -3.93 -41.02
CA TRP A 19 -26.03 -4.95 -40.22
C TRP A 19 -24.83 -5.61 -40.91
N GLY A 20 -24.45 -5.14 -42.10
CA GLY A 20 -23.29 -5.62 -42.84
C GLY A 20 -22.08 -4.69 -42.76
N ASN A 21 -21.11 -4.96 -41.87
CA ASN A 21 -19.66 -4.87 -42.14
C ASN A 21 -18.82 -5.22 -40.90
N SER A 22 -18.06 -6.32 -40.98
CA SER A 22 -17.03 -6.68 -39.98
C SER A 22 -15.68 -6.05 -40.36
N PRO A 23 -14.89 -5.50 -39.41
CA PRO A 23 -13.56 -4.99 -39.70
C PRO A 23 -12.60 -6.09 -40.20
N VAL A 24 -11.80 -5.77 -41.21
CA VAL A 24 -10.81 -6.69 -41.82
C VAL A 24 -9.50 -6.70 -41.01
N SER A 25 -8.80 -7.84 -41.01
CA SER A 25 -7.58 -8.08 -40.24
C SER A 25 -6.46 -7.04 -40.44
N SER A 26 -5.82 -6.66 -39.33
CA SER A 26 -4.58 -5.87 -39.33
C SER A 26 -3.33 -6.78 -39.29
N PRO A 27 -2.17 -6.37 -39.83
CA PRO A 27 -1.04 -7.26 -40.07
C PRO A 27 -0.21 -7.58 -38.80
N SER A 28 0.40 -8.77 -38.81
CA SER A 28 1.31 -9.24 -37.76
C SER A 28 2.55 -8.35 -37.63
N ARG A 29 3.04 -8.19 -36.39
CA ARG A 29 4.39 -7.68 -36.11
C ARG A 29 5.04 -8.45 -34.97
N ASN A 30 5.72 -9.54 -35.33
CA ASN A 30 6.65 -10.23 -34.43
C ASN A 30 7.65 -9.25 -33.81
N ASN A 31 7.86 -9.36 -32.50
CA ASN A 31 9.17 -9.25 -31.86
C ASN A 31 9.07 -9.70 -30.39
N ILE A 32 9.44 -10.95 -30.14
CA ILE A 32 9.71 -11.46 -28.79
C ILE A 32 11.03 -10.82 -28.34
N ALA A 33 11.02 -10.15 -27.18
CA ALA A 33 12.23 -9.68 -26.50
C ALA A 33 12.17 -10.13 -25.05
N ALA A 34 13.16 -10.93 -24.63
CA ALA A 34 13.17 -11.58 -23.32
C ALA A 34 13.52 -10.61 -22.18
N PHE A 35 13.13 -11.00 -20.96
CA PHE A 35 13.70 -10.44 -19.73
C PHE A 35 15.22 -10.67 -19.72
N ASN A 36 16.00 -9.62 -19.46
CA ASN A 36 17.38 -9.72 -19.01
C ASN A 36 17.70 -8.53 -18.09
N PRO A 37 18.50 -8.69 -17.01
CA PRO A 37 18.62 -7.67 -15.98
C PRO A 37 19.77 -6.67 -16.21
N ALA A 38 19.59 -5.46 -15.67
CA ALA A 38 20.61 -4.49 -15.28
C ALA A 38 21.63 -4.00 -16.32
N SER A 39 21.37 -2.79 -16.83
CA SER A 39 22.42 -1.80 -17.13
C SER A 39 21.98 -0.41 -16.63
N ALA A 40 22.95 0.43 -16.27
CA ALA A 40 22.69 1.81 -15.80
C ALA A 40 22.65 2.81 -16.98
N ASP A 41 22.30 4.06 -16.67
CA ASP A 41 22.25 5.22 -17.58
C ASP A 41 21.28 5.15 -18.78
N ALA A 42 19.99 5.24 -18.46
CA ALA A 42 18.98 5.82 -19.37
C ALA A 42 17.87 6.54 -18.58
N PRO A 43 17.49 7.79 -18.89
CA PRO A 43 16.39 8.49 -18.23
C PRO A 43 15.01 8.02 -18.77
N PRO A 44 13.97 7.95 -17.92
CA PRO A 44 12.67 7.39 -18.31
C PRO A 44 11.83 8.31 -19.21
N PRO A 45 11.10 7.78 -20.21
CA PRO A 45 10.46 8.56 -21.28
C PRO A 45 9.09 9.16 -20.91
N PHE A 46 8.93 9.76 -19.73
CA PHE A 46 7.66 10.39 -19.32
C PHE A 46 7.84 11.79 -18.72
N ARG A 47 7.57 12.84 -19.52
CA ARG A 47 7.49 14.23 -19.07
C ARG A 47 6.11 14.50 -18.45
N TYR A 48 6.04 14.64 -17.13
CA TYR A 48 4.83 15.13 -16.45
C TYR A 48 4.79 16.66 -16.39
N ASN A 49 3.74 17.25 -16.93
CA ASN A 49 3.44 18.68 -16.79
C ASN A 49 2.63 18.91 -15.50
N THR A 50 2.96 19.96 -14.74
CA THR A 50 2.32 20.24 -13.43
C THR A 50 1.55 21.55 -13.44
N GLN A 51 0.26 21.48 -13.80
CA GLN A 51 -0.69 22.56 -13.51
C GLN A 51 -1.47 22.23 -12.23
N SER A 52 -1.31 23.09 -11.22
CA SER A 52 -1.99 22.97 -9.92
C SER A 52 -3.39 23.57 -9.99
N SER A 53 -4.42 22.73 -9.89
CA SER A 53 -5.82 23.15 -9.75
C SER A 53 -6.39 22.67 -8.41
N ASN A 54 -6.47 23.58 -7.43
CA ASN A 54 -7.17 23.37 -6.17
C ASN A 54 -8.42 24.26 -6.17
N GLY A 55 -9.53 23.74 -6.71
CA GLY A 55 -10.85 24.38 -6.60
C GLY A 55 -11.60 23.88 -5.38
N LEU A 56 -11.77 24.74 -4.37
CA LEU A 56 -12.74 24.57 -3.29
C LEU A 56 -13.56 25.86 -3.20
N SER A 57 -14.76 25.82 -3.75
CA SER A 57 -15.74 26.91 -3.67
C SER A 57 -16.61 26.72 -2.43
N GLN A 58 -16.77 27.77 -1.64
CA GLN A 58 -17.79 27.87 -0.60
C GLN A 58 -18.43 29.27 -0.67
N ASP A 59 -19.76 29.32 -0.58
CA ASP A 59 -20.56 30.49 -0.94
C ASP A 59 -20.66 31.58 0.15
N GLN A 60 -20.52 32.83 -0.31
CA GLN A 60 -21.16 34.07 0.20
C GLN A 60 -20.81 34.59 1.61
N PRO A 61 -21.13 35.87 1.93
CA PRO A 61 -21.64 36.97 1.08
C PRO A 61 -20.69 38.19 0.96
N ALA A 62 -21.12 39.22 0.24
CA ALA A 62 -20.31 40.37 -0.19
C ALA A 62 -20.30 41.59 0.76
N SER A 63 -19.24 42.41 0.70
CA SER A 63 -19.34 43.88 0.48
C SER A 63 -17.97 44.57 0.25
N GLN A 64 -17.95 45.56 -0.64
CA GLN A 64 -17.23 46.87 -0.64
C GLN A 64 -16.09 47.12 0.40
N SER A 65 -14.98 47.84 0.11
CA SER A 65 -14.58 48.66 -1.06
C SER A 65 -13.09 49.08 -1.00
N GLU A 66 -12.65 49.91 -1.96
CA GLU A 66 -11.40 50.71 -2.03
C GLU A 66 -10.09 49.98 -2.43
N GLU A 67 -9.51 50.44 -3.55
CA GLU A 67 -8.17 50.07 -4.05
C GLU A 67 -7.36 51.36 -4.27
N PHE A 68 -6.29 51.55 -3.51
CA PHE A 68 -5.39 52.71 -3.63
C PHE A 68 -4.19 52.42 -4.54
N GLN A 69 -3.69 53.44 -5.23
CA GLN A 69 -2.87 53.26 -6.44
C GLN A 69 -1.45 53.85 -6.32
N ARG A 70 -0.46 53.16 -6.92
CA ARG A 70 0.93 53.62 -7.23
C ARG A 70 1.86 53.90 -6.01
N PRO A 71 3.17 54.16 -6.23
CA PRO A 71 4.02 53.91 -7.41
C PRO A 71 5.29 53.07 -7.11
N GLY A 72 6.05 52.74 -8.16
CA GLY A 72 7.45 52.28 -8.06
C GLY A 72 8.46 53.38 -8.42
N THR A 73 9.74 53.18 -8.08
CA THR A 73 10.85 54.14 -8.33
C THR A 73 12.14 53.41 -8.73
N ALA A 74 13.01 54.06 -9.51
CA ALA A 74 14.30 53.52 -9.95
C ALA A 74 15.40 54.62 -10.05
N THR A 75 16.63 54.29 -9.62
CA THR A 75 17.93 55.05 -9.64
C THR A 75 19.02 54.09 -9.12
N THR A 76 20.35 54.22 -9.29
CA THR A 76 21.32 54.86 -10.24
C THR A 76 22.65 54.09 -10.03
N ALA A 77 23.35 53.57 -11.05
CA ALA A 77 24.17 54.20 -12.09
C ALA A 77 25.64 54.52 -11.67
N SER A 78 26.60 54.18 -12.55
CA SER A 78 28.07 54.30 -12.46
C SER A 78 28.80 53.47 -11.36
N GLY A 79 29.97 52.88 -11.58
CA GLY A 79 30.68 52.56 -12.84
C GLY A 79 32.08 53.20 -13.01
N THR A 80 33.09 52.35 -13.13
CA THR A 80 34.39 52.59 -13.80
C THR A 80 35.04 51.24 -14.15
N GLU A 81 35.90 51.23 -15.17
CA GLU A 81 36.56 50.04 -15.73
C GLU A 81 38.09 50.22 -15.69
N ASP A 82 38.84 49.12 -15.70
CA ASP A 82 40.21 49.11 -16.24
C ASP A 82 40.59 47.67 -16.68
N GLY A 83 41.43 47.55 -17.72
CA GLY A 83 41.90 46.26 -18.28
C GLY A 83 43.39 45.98 -17.99
N THR A 84 44.10 45.03 -18.62
CA THR A 84 43.72 44.01 -19.62
C THR A 84 44.78 42.86 -19.56
N GLU A 85 44.84 41.95 -20.55
CA GLU A 85 45.86 40.88 -20.76
C GLU A 85 45.79 39.64 -19.82
N ALA A 86 46.17 38.41 -20.22
CA ALA A 86 46.26 37.79 -21.56
C ALA A 86 46.25 36.24 -21.44
N SER A 87 46.07 35.55 -22.58
CA SER A 87 45.83 34.09 -22.73
C SER A 87 46.89 33.12 -22.16
N GLY A 88 46.44 31.90 -21.79
CA GLY A 88 47.30 30.73 -21.59
C GLY A 88 46.51 29.43 -21.33
N THR A 89 46.74 28.38 -22.13
CA THR A 89 45.93 27.13 -22.11
C THR A 89 46.82 25.88 -22.23
N LEU A 90 46.36 24.76 -21.65
CA LEU A 90 46.67 23.33 -21.94
C LEU A 90 47.49 22.49 -20.93
N ASN A 91 46.99 21.25 -20.78
CA ASN A 91 47.63 19.93 -20.56
C ASN A 91 48.28 19.52 -19.21
N THR A 92 47.52 18.65 -18.52
CA THR A 92 47.89 17.27 -18.07
C THR A 92 49.32 16.76 -18.18
N SER A 93 49.75 16.02 -17.13
CA SER A 93 50.45 14.72 -17.23
C SER A 93 50.32 13.93 -15.92
N GLU A 94 50.24 12.59 -16.00
CA GLU A 94 50.26 11.66 -14.86
C GLU A 94 51.66 11.02 -14.71
N ALA A 95 51.98 10.50 -13.52
CA ALA A 95 53.10 9.57 -13.34
C ALA A 95 52.85 8.60 -12.17
N GLN A 96 52.89 7.29 -12.44
CA GLN A 96 52.94 6.22 -11.43
C GLN A 96 54.38 5.72 -11.25
N SER A 97 54.71 5.16 -10.09
CA SER A 97 55.87 4.28 -9.89
C SER A 97 55.59 3.23 -8.82
N GLN A 98 55.92 1.96 -9.10
CA GLN A 98 55.90 0.83 -8.17
C GLN A 98 57.35 0.33 -7.93
N SER A 99 57.62 -0.35 -6.81
CA SER A 99 58.67 -1.39 -6.68
C SER A 99 58.58 -2.12 -5.32
N THR A 100 59.24 -3.28 -5.19
CA THR A 100 59.01 -4.28 -4.12
C THR A 100 60.28 -5.04 -3.69
N ALA A 101 60.29 -5.53 -2.43
CA ALA A 101 61.21 -6.54 -1.83
C ALA A 101 62.72 -6.13 -1.70
N ALA A 102 63.59 -6.75 -0.88
CA ALA A 102 63.55 -8.02 -0.12
C ALA A 102 64.43 -8.00 1.18
N GLU A 103 64.56 -9.13 1.89
CA GLU A 103 65.36 -9.36 3.12
C GLU A 103 66.87 -9.65 2.88
N PRO A 104 67.71 -9.78 3.93
CA PRO A 104 68.12 -11.13 4.42
C PRO A 104 68.33 -11.27 5.97
N SER A 105 68.88 -12.41 6.44
CA SER A 105 68.62 -13.03 7.77
C SER A 105 69.86 -13.46 8.62
N ALA A 106 69.62 -14.24 9.72
CA ALA A 106 70.51 -15.07 10.58
C ALA A 106 71.07 -14.46 11.91
N GLY A 107 71.30 -15.22 13.01
CA GLY A 107 70.96 -16.63 13.34
C GLY A 107 71.50 -17.16 14.72
N GLU A 108 71.01 -18.34 15.17
CA GLU A 108 71.61 -19.36 16.11
C GLU A 108 71.96 -18.99 17.60
N ASP A 109 72.00 -19.84 18.66
CA ASP A 109 71.55 -21.23 19.07
C ASP A 109 71.47 -21.23 20.67
N GLY A 110 71.24 -22.25 21.54
CA GLY A 110 71.00 -23.71 21.48
C GLY A 110 71.04 -24.46 22.85
N GLN A 111 70.58 -25.73 22.87
CA GLN A 111 70.86 -26.83 23.87
C GLN A 111 70.42 -26.68 25.36
N SER A 112 70.19 -27.72 26.21
CA SER A 112 70.19 -29.21 26.09
C SER A 112 69.45 -29.95 27.26
N GLN A 113 68.89 -31.17 27.00
CA GLN A 113 68.74 -32.42 27.85
C GLN A 113 68.25 -32.40 29.35
N ALA A 114 67.72 -33.47 29.99
CA ALA A 114 67.02 -34.74 29.63
C ALA A 114 66.48 -35.52 30.89
N HIS A 115 65.73 -36.64 30.70
CA HIS A 115 65.28 -37.68 31.69
C HIS A 115 64.17 -37.31 32.72
N SER A 116 63.32 -38.22 33.26
CA SER A 116 63.16 -39.70 33.14
C SER A 116 61.68 -40.17 33.23
N GLN A 117 61.39 -41.48 33.42
CA GLN A 117 60.06 -42.14 33.28
C GLN A 117 59.23 -42.14 34.61
N GLN A 118 58.04 -42.75 34.82
CA GLN A 118 57.13 -43.77 34.18
C GLN A 118 55.72 -43.62 34.87
N HIS A 119 54.58 -44.31 34.64
CA HIS A 119 54.08 -45.40 33.76
C HIS A 119 52.51 -45.42 33.76
N SER A 120 51.84 -45.70 32.62
CA SER A 120 50.43 -46.16 32.47
C SER A 120 49.30 -45.18 32.88
N GLN A 121 48.06 -45.23 32.35
CA GLN A 121 47.39 -46.16 31.41
C GLN A 121 46.58 -45.38 30.34
N ALA A 122 46.07 -46.04 29.29
CA ALA A 122 45.64 -45.38 28.04
C ALA A 122 44.14 -44.99 27.94
N GLY A 123 43.86 -43.89 27.21
CA GLY A 123 42.51 -43.46 26.82
C GLY A 123 42.54 -42.27 25.84
N ALA A 124 42.16 -42.52 24.58
CA ALA A 124 42.23 -41.65 23.39
C ALA A 124 42.14 -40.10 23.58
N PRO A 125 43.03 -39.30 22.97
CA PRO A 125 42.95 -37.84 23.01
C PRO A 125 41.97 -37.27 21.97
N ALA A 126 41.02 -36.46 22.41
CA ALA A 126 40.34 -35.47 21.56
C ALA A 126 41.10 -34.15 21.61
N SER A 127 41.35 -33.51 20.46
CA SER A 127 42.13 -32.29 20.36
C SER A 127 41.39 -31.07 20.94
N GLN A 128 42.07 -30.33 21.83
CA GLN A 128 41.60 -29.01 22.25
C GLN A 128 41.92 -27.96 21.19
N SER A 129 40.95 -27.10 20.90
CA SER A 129 41.19 -25.74 20.42
C SER A 129 40.47 -24.77 21.35
N GLY A 130 41.21 -24.17 22.27
CA GLY A 130 40.66 -23.24 23.24
C GLY A 130 40.24 -21.92 22.59
N GLN A 131 38.94 -21.62 22.62
CA GLN A 131 38.44 -20.25 22.48
C GLN A 131 38.07 -19.73 23.86
N GLU A 132 38.75 -18.69 24.32
CA GLU A 132 38.41 -17.97 25.55
C GLU A 132 37.08 -17.23 25.36
N GLN A 133 35.99 -17.87 25.78
CA GLN A 133 34.67 -17.23 25.81
C GLN A 133 34.63 -16.25 26.98
N HIS A 134 34.91 -14.97 26.70
CA HIS A 134 34.50 -13.88 27.60
C HIS A 134 32.99 -14.04 27.91
N PRO A 135 32.59 -14.10 29.19
CA PRO A 135 31.19 -14.26 29.53
C PRO A 135 30.39 -13.05 29.04
N PRO A 136 29.24 -13.25 28.36
CA PRO A 136 28.43 -12.15 27.86
C PRO A 136 27.93 -11.31 29.03
N LYS A 137 28.16 -9.99 28.97
CA LYS A 137 27.62 -9.05 29.97
C LYS A 137 26.09 -9.23 30.02
N PRO A 138 25.47 -9.31 31.22
CA PRO A 138 24.03 -9.47 31.32
C PRO A 138 23.34 -8.30 30.61
N ALA A 139 22.43 -8.61 29.70
CA ALA A 139 21.63 -7.60 29.02
C ALA A 139 20.81 -6.81 30.05
N GLY A 140 20.82 -5.48 29.94
CA GLY A 140 20.06 -4.61 30.83
C GLY A 140 18.55 -4.89 30.74
N PRO A 141 17.77 -4.47 31.76
CA PRO A 141 16.33 -4.75 31.82
C PRO A 141 15.62 -4.22 30.57
N GLN A 142 15.05 -5.13 29.79
CA GLN A 142 14.31 -4.79 28.58
C GLN A 142 12.95 -4.17 28.95
N TYR A 143 12.87 -2.85 28.82
CA TYR A 143 11.62 -2.13 28.99
C TYR A 143 10.62 -2.44 27.87
N ARG A 144 9.35 -2.61 28.25
CA ARG A 144 8.26 -3.02 27.36
C ARG A 144 6.95 -2.36 27.79
N LEU A 145 6.21 -1.89 26.79
CA LEU A 145 4.82 -1.47 26.91
C LEU A 145 3.99 -2.39 26.00
N GLN A 146 2.88 -2.93 26.49
CA GLN A 146 1.94 -3.74 25.71
C GLN A 146 0.52 -3.26 25.99
N ALA A 147 -0.21 -2.89 24.94
CA ALA A 147 -1.63 -2.55 25.02
C ALA A 147 -2.44 -3.58 24.21
N LYS A 148 -3.54 -4.06 24.76
CA LYS A 148 -4.44 -5.04 24.13
C LYS A 148 -5.87 -4.51 24.11
N ILE A 149 -6.44 -4.34 22.92
CA ILE A 149 -7.82 -3.93 22.75
C ILE A 149 -8.76 -5.04 23.22
N THR A 150 -9.68 -4.67 24.11
CA THR A 150 -10.69 -5.54 24.71
C THR A 150 -12.10 -5.22 24.19
N GLY A 151 -12.35 -4.00 23.70
CA GLY A 151 -13.65 -3.61 23.18
C GLY A 151 -13.65 -2.33 22.34
N LEU A 152 -14.79 -2.11 21.67
CA LEU A 152 -15.12 -0.92 20.89
C LEU A 152 -16.58 -0.58 21.23
N GLU A 153 -16.84 0.60 21.76
CA GLU A 153 -18.16 1.05 22.17
C GLU A 153 -18.61 2.20 21.26
N ARG A 154 -19.68 1.98 20.48
CA ARG A 154 -20.25 2.96 19.54
C ARG A 154 -21.56 3.53 20.09
N THR A 155 -21.63 4.83 20.37
CA THR A 155 -22.87 5.51 20.77
C THR A 155 -23.51 6.22 19.58
N GLY A 156 -24.13 5.45 18.68
CA GLY A 156 -24.67 5.97 17.42
C GLY A 156 -23.57 6.52 16.51
N LYS A 157 -23.76 7.71 15.95
CA LYS A 157 -22.79 8.39 15.06
C LYS A 157 -21.72 9.21 15.80
N LYS A 158 -21.54 9.01 17.11
CA LYS A 158 -20.51 9.70 17.91
C LYS A 158 -19.13 9.06 17.71
N ASP A 159 -18.09 9.83 18.04
CA ASP A 159 -16.71 9.38 18.18
C ASP A 159 -16.64 8.12 19.09
N PRO A 160 -16.15 6.96 18.62
CA PRO A 160 -16.24 5.71 19.36
C PRO A 160 -15.20 5.63 20.48
N ILE A 161 -15.54 4.90 21.55
CA ILE A 161 -14.63 4.61 22.65
C ILE A 161 -13.96 3.26 22.41
N LEU A 162 -12.64 3.25 22.37
CA LEU A 162 -11.82 2.05 22.39
C LEU A 162 -11.49 1.68 23.83
N ARG A 163 -11.65 0.40 24.17
CA ARG A 163 -11.34 -0.16 25.48
C ARG A 163 -10.14 -1.09 25.36
N PHE A 164 -9.16 -0.93 26.22
CA PHE A 164 -7.92 -1.72 26.17
C PHE A 164 -7.29 -1.92 27.56
N ASP A 165 -6.61 -3.05 27.73
CA ASP A 165 -5.76 -3.31 28.89
C ASP A 165 -4.31 -2.95 28.55
N VAL A 166 -3.53 -2.50 29.54
CA VAL A 166 -2.11 -2.17 29.38
C VAL A 166 -1.27 -2.92 30.41
N HIS A 167 -0.18 -3.55 29.95
CA HIS A 167 0.83 -4.17 30.79
C HIS A 167 2.22 -3.59 30.49
N THR A 168 2.98 -3.27 31.53
CA THR A 168 4.32 -2.69 31.40
C THR A 168 5.22 -2.99 32.58
N ASN A 169 6.53 -2.91 32.34
CA ASN A 169 7.60 -2.90 33.35
C ASN A 169 8.37 -1.56 33.37
N ILE A 170 7.85 -0.51 32.74
CA ILE A 170 8.49 0.82 32.69
C ILE A 170 8.28 1.53 34.04
N PRO A 171 9.33 1.89 34.80
CA PRO A 171 9.20 2.43 36.16
C PRO A 171 8.55 3.82 36.29
N ARG A 172 8.16 4.48 35.18
CA ARG A 172 7.42 5.74 35.20
C ARG A 172 5.92 5.55 35.46
N PHE A 173 5.38 4.35 35.23
CA PHE A 173 3.95 4.07 35.42
C PHE A 173 3.66 3.74 36.89
N ARG A 174 2.53 4.20 37.42
CA ARG A 174 2.10 3.99 38.82
C ARG A 174 1.81 2.53 39.15
N THR A 175 1.48 1.71 38.15
CA THR A 175 1.27 0.26 38.27
C THR A 175 1.78 -0.47 37.01
N THR A 176 2.03 -1.77 37.13
CA THR A 176 2.43 -2.63 36.00
C THR A 176 1.24 -3.16 35.18
N GLN A 177 0.01 -2.99 35.66
CA GLN A 177 -1.23 -3.35 34.97
C GLN A 177 -2.24 -2.21 35.08
N PHE A 178 -2.86 -1.89 33.95
CA PHE A 178 -4.07 -1.07 33.83
C PHE A 178 -5.10 -1.90 33.08
N ARG A 179 -6.36 -1.88 33.52
CA ARG A 179 -7.45 -2.64 32.90
C ARG A 179 -8.57 -1.68 32.54
N ASP A 180 -9.27 -2.00 31.45
CA ASP A 180 -10.41 -1.23 30.95
C ASP A 180 -10.10 0.26 30.68
N VAL A 181 -8.88 0.57 30.21
CA VAL A 181 -8.51 1.94 29.81
C VAL A 181 -9.41 2.35 28.64
N ARG A 182 -10.16 3.45 28.83
CA ARG A 182 -11.15 3.95 27.86
C ARG A 182 -10.64 5.23 27.20
N ARG A 183 -10.58 5.25 25.87
CA ARG A 183 -10.20 6.43 25.08
C ARG A 183 -11.06 6.58 23.84
N LEU A 184 -11.49 7.81 23.56
CA LEU A 184 -12.16 8.18 22.32
C LEU A 184 -11.18 8.07 21.14
N HIS A 185 -11.64 7.75 19.93
CA HIS A 185 -10.75 7.69 18.76
C HIS A 185 -10.04 9.02 18.50
N SER A 186 -10.72 10.17 18.68
CA SER A 186 -10.07 11.48 18.60
C SER A 186 -8.93 11.70 19.61
N GLU A 187 -8.86 10.94 20.70
CA GLU A 187 -7.75 11.00 21.66
C GLU A 187 -6.50 10.28 21.16
N PHE A 188 -6.65 9.19 20.40
CA PHE A 188 -5.54 8.57 19.68
C PHE A 188 -4.98 9.51 18.61
N VAL A 189 -5.84 10.29 17.94
CA VAL A 189 -5.41 11.34 16.99
C VAL A 189 -4.60 12.43 17.69
N LYS A 190 -5.09 12.97 18.82
CA LYS A 190 -4.33 13.94 19.64
C LYS A 190 -2.97 13.40 20.09
N LEU A 191 -2.90 12.12 20.47
CA LEU A 191 -1.66 11.46 20.88
C LEU A 191 -0.70 11.34 19.69
N ALA A 192 -1.18 10.90 18.53
CA ALA A 192 -0.38 10.80 17.31
C ALA A 192 0.20 12.16 16.90
N ASP A 193 -0.62 13.22 16.87
CA ASP A 193 -0.18 14.59 16.56
C ASP A 193 0.92 15.09 17.50
N HIS A 194 0.84 14.75 18.80
CA HIS A 194 1.93 15.01 19.73
C HIS A 194 3.16 14.18 19.40
N LEU A 195 3.04 12.85 19.27
CA LEU A 195 4.19 11.97 19.04
C LEU A 195 4.95 12.33 17.76
N ILE A 196 4.25 12.67 16.67
CA ILE A 196 4.80 13.16 15.38
C ILE A 196 5.55 14.49 15.55
N SER A 197 5.17 15.30 16.55
CA SER A 197 5.77 16.61 16.86
C SER A 197 6.81 16.56 17.99
N ALA A 198 6.82 15.49 18.77
CA ALA A 198 7.73 15.24 19.87
C ALA A 198 9.00 14.49 19.44
N ASN A 199 8.85 13.52 18.53
CA ASN A 199 9.86 12.53 18.21
C ASN A 199 10.22 12.58 16.71
N PRO A 200 10.88 13.65 16.21
CA PRO A 200 11.29 13.75 14.81
C PRO A 200 12.25 12.64 14.34
N GLU A 201 12.84 11.90 15.27
CA GLU A 201 13.60 10.66 15.05
C GLU A 201 12.74 9.41 14.72
N VAL A 202 11.41 9.48 14.65
CA VAL A 202 10.52 8.31 14.47
C VAL A 202 9.50 8.44 13.34
N PHE A 203 9.18 7.33 12.68
CA PHE A 203 8.03 7.20 11.76
C PHE A 203 6.78 6.67 12.49
N VAL A 204 6.18 7.56 13.29
CA VAL A 204 4.90 7.34 13.97
C VAL A 204 3.84 6.95 12.94
N PRO A 205 3.09 5.84 13.13
CA PRO A 205 2.08 5.42 12.17
C PRO A 205 0.85 6.33 12.16
N ALA A 206 0.24 6.49 10.98
CA ALA A 206 -1.08 7.13 10.86
C ALA A 206 -2.13 6.39 11.72
N VAL A 207 -3.02 7.13 12.38
CA VAL A 207 -4.12 6.51 13.14
C VAL A 207 -5.16 5.97 12.15
N PRO A 208 -5.49 4.66 12.17
CA PRO A 208 -6.56 4.12 11.34
C PRO A 208 -7.90 4.83 11.56
N PRO A 209 -8.78 4.98 10.55
CA PRO A 209 -10.08 5.63 10.72
C PRO A 209 -10.98 4.94 11.78
N PRO A 210 -11.94 5.66 12.39
CA PRO A 210 -12.87 5.11 13.40
C PRO A 210 -13.95 4.19 12.80
N LEU A 211 -14.00 4.08 11.48
CA LEU A 211 -14.98 3.40 10.64
C LEU A 211 -14.30 2.86 9.39
N THR A 212 -14.77 1.72 8.90
CA THR A 212 -14.37 1.13 7.62
C THR A 212 -15.50 1.16 6.59
N SER A 213 -15.16 0.91 5.33
CA SER A 213 -16.12 0.79 4.23
C SER A 213 -17.06 -0.41 4.34
N ALA A 214 -16.88 -1.31 5.32
CA ALA A 214 -17.79 -2.42 5.62
C ALA A 214 -19.16 -1.95 6.14
N GLY A 215 -19.24 -0.72 6.65
CA GLY A 215 -20.46 -0.10 7.15
C GLY A 215 -20.50 -0.03 8.68
N ALA A 216 -20.76 1.17 9.20
CA ALA A 216 -20.74 1.49 10.62
C ALA A 216 -21.68 0.59 11.44
N GLY A 217 -21.13 -0.13 12.42
CA GLY A 217 -21.92 -1.00 13.31
C GLY A 217 -22.25 -2.38 12.72
N THR A 218 -21.55 -2.80 11.67
CA THR A 218 -21.48 -4.22 11.28
C THR A 218 -20.39 -4.94 12.07
N ASP A 219 -20.53 -6.26 12.27
CA ASP A 219 -19.51 -7.08 12.92
C ASP A 219 -18.15 -6.98 12.18
N GLU A 220 -18.17 -6.92 10.85
CA GLU A 220 -16.95 -6.79 10.02
C GLU A 220 -16.26 -5.44 10.23
N ASP A 221 -17.01 -4.34 10.31
CA ASP A 221 -16.47 -3.01 10.65
C ASP A 221 -15.84 -3.01 12.05
N GLU A 222 -16.55 -3.54 13.04
CA GLU A 222 -16.02 -3.63 14.40
C GLU A 222 -14.73 -4.45 14.47
N ILE A 223 -14.70 -5.63 13.86
CA ILE A 223 -13.53 -6.52 13.86
C ILE A 223 -12.35 -5.83 13.16
N ARG A 224 -12.58 -5.17 12.02
CA ARG A 224 -11.53 -4.43 11.29
C ARG A 224 -11.01 -3.24 12.10
N VAL A 225 -11.87 -2.39 12.67
CA VAL A 225 -11.43 -1.25 13.49
C VAL A 225 -10.66 -1.72 14.73
N LYS A 226 -11.13 -2.76 15.43
CA LYS A 226 -10.40 -3.35 16.57
C LYS A 226 -9.03 -3.91 16.14
N ALA A 227 -8.94 -4.61 15.01
CA ALA A 227 -7.67 -5.15 14.50
C ALA A 227 -6.69 -4.06 14.02
N LEU A 228 -7.18 -3.02 13.35
CA LEU A 228 -6.37 -1.90 12.86
C LEU A 228 -5.82 -1.06 14.02
N MET A 229 -6.66 -0.68 14.99
CA MET A 229 -6.21 0.06 16.17
C MET A 229 -5.27 -0.77 17.06
N GLN A 230 -5.44 -2.10 17.11
CA GLN A 230 -4.49 -2.99 17.79
C GLN A 230 -3.12 -2.99 17.08
N ARG A 231 -3.10 -2.99 15.75
CA ARG A 231 -1.86 -2.88 14.96
C ARG A 231 -1.15 -1.54 15.20
N TRP A 232 -1.92 -0.44 15.26
CA TRP A 232 -1.40 0.88 15.59
C TRP A 232 -0.76 0.92 16.99
N LEU A 233 -1.48 0.43 18.01
CA LEU A 233 -0.95 0.32 19.38
C LEU A 233 0.32 -0.56 19.43
N ASN A 234 0.36 -1.68 18.71
CA ASN A 234 1.55 -2.53 18.64
C ASN A 234 2.77 -1.80 18.07
N TYR A 235 2.60 -0.95 17.05
CA TYR A 235 3.68 -0.15 16.48
C TYR A 235 4.14 0.99 17.41
N VAL A 236 3.22 1.66 18.12
CA VAL A 236 3.56 2.75 19.05
C VAL A 236 4.21 2.20 20.32
N CYS A 237 3.56 1.25 21.01
CA CYS A 237 4.07 0.64 22.24
C CYS A 237 5.31 -0.26 21.99
N GLY A 238 5.52 -0.73 20.76
CA GLY A 238 6.70 -1.49 20.35
C GLY A 238 7.91 -0.65 19.94
N ASN A 239 7.78 0.67 19.81
CA ASN A 239 8.90 1.55 19.49
C ASN A 239 9.57 2.09 20.76
N GLU A 240 10.88 1.87 20.89
CA GLU A 240 11.68 2.23 22.08
C GLU A 240 11.71 3.72 22.43
N ILE A 241 11.47 4.59 21.46
CA ILE A 241 11.44 6.04 21.68
C ILE A 241 10.01 6.44 22.09
N LEU A 242 9.00 6.01 21.33
CA LEU A 242 7.61 6.37 21.59
C LEU A 242 7.11 5.82 22.93
N MET A 243 7.44 4.57 23.29
CA MET A 243 7.03 3.97 24.57
C MET A 243 7.60 4.68 25.82
N ARG A 244 8.55 5.61 25.63
CA ARG A 244 9.22 6.38 26.70
C ARG A 244 8.83 7.87 26.70
N ASP A 245 7.94 8.32 25.80
CA ASP A 245 7.38 9.67 25.82
C ASP A 245 6.40 9.81 27.01
N ASP A 246 6.49 10.91 27.75
CA ASP A 246 5.69 11.11 28.97
C ASP A 246 4.17 11.21 28.67
N GLU A 247 3.78 11.63 27.48
CA GLU A 247 2.38 11.59 27.05
C GLU A 247 1.84 10.15 26.92
N MET A 248 2.68 9.11 26.76
CA MET A 248 2.21 7.71 26.82
C MET A 248 1.77 7.31 28.23
N VAL A 249 2.42 7.85 29.28
CA VAL A 249 2.00 7.63 30.67
C VAL A 249 0.66 8.35 30.89
N LEU A 250 0.56 9.63 30.52
CA LEU A 250 -0.67 10.42 30.64
C LEU A 250 -1.85 9.81 29.84
N PHE A 251 -1.58 9.30 28.63
CA PHE A 251 -2.58 8.64 27.80
C PHE A 251 -3.10 7.33 28.40
N VAL A 252 -2.30 6.61 29.20
CA VAL A 252 -2.75 5.38 29.87
C VAL A 252 -3.40 5.68 31.22
N GLU A 253 -2.83 6.60 32.01
CA GLU A 253 -3.19 6.75 33.43
C GLU A 253 -4.34 7.71 33.72
N SER A 254 -4.72 8.61 32.79
CA SER A 254 -5.79 9.59 33.01
C SER A 254 -7.17 8.93 33.11
N ASP A 255 -7.89 9.17 34.20
CA ASP A 255 -9.24 8.62 34.42
C ASP A 255 -10.32 9.40 33.63
N PHE A 256 -10.10 10.69 33.32
CA PHE A 256 -11.11 11.61 32.76
C PHE A 256 -10.85 12.02 31.30
N GLY A 257 -10.35 11.09 30.49
CA GLY A 257 -10.00 11.32 29.08
C GLY A 257 -8.63 11.98 28.89
N TYR A 258 -8.27 12.29 27.65
CA TYR A 258 -6.92 12.71 27.26
C TYR A 258 -6.88 14.00 26.41
N SER A 259 -5.95 14.87 26.79
CA SER A 259 -5.45 15.99 25.99
C SER A 259 -3.95 16.12 26.26
N PRO A 260 -3.10 16.27 25.22
CA PRO A 260 -1.68 16.50 25.42
C PRO A 260 -1.42 17.73 26.28
N MET A 261 -0.53 17.61 27.27
CA MET A 261 -0.14 18.73 28.14
C MET A 261 0.79 19.70 27.40
N VAL A 262 1.69 19.19 26.56
CA VAL A 262 2.68 20.04 25.86
C VAL A 262 2.42 20.06 24.35
N LYS A 263 1.82 21.13 23.84
CA LYS A 263 1.56 21.34 22.40
C LYS A 263 2.83 21.68 21.61
N LYS A 264 3.73 20.70 21.47
CA LYS A 264 4.93 20.78 20.60
C LYS A 264 4.50 21.04 19.16
N LYS A 265 5.21 21.91 18.44
CA LYS A 265 4.93 22.26 17.03
C LYS A 265 6.01 21.71 16.10
N GLN A 266 5.60 21.37 14.89
CA GLN A 266 6.48 20.95 13.80
C GLN A 266 7.55 22.02 13.49
N PRO A 267 8.81 21.65 13.15
CA PRO A 267 9.94 22.60 13.04
C PRO A 267 9.72 23.81 12.10
N ALA A 268 8.92 23.63 11.05
CA ALA A 268 8.39 24.75 10.27
C ALA A 268 6.95 24.48 9.85
N THR A 269 6.09 25.49 10.00
CA THR A 269 4.68 25.48 9.54
C THR A 269 4.39 26.71 8.68
N GLY A 270 3.31 26.66 7.88
CA GLY A 270 2.84 27.81 7.10
C GLY A 270 3.90 28.43 6.19
N VAL A 271 3.98 29.77 6.20
CA VAL A 271 4.84 30.57 5.30
C VAL A 271 6.32 30.19 5.38
N ARG A 272 6.88 29.98 6.60
CA ARG A 272 8.27 29.53 6.78
C ARG A 272 8.52 28.20 6.08
N ARG A 273 7.60 27.23 6.17
CA ARG A 273 7.71 25.94 5.46
C ARG A 273 7.55 26.11 3.93
N LYS A 274 6.72 27.04 3.45
CA LYS A 274 6.58 27.34 2.00
C LYS A 274 7.90 27.89 1.44
N ILE A 275 8.49 28.89 2.08
CA ILE A 275 9.77 29.50 1.69
C ILE A 275 10.91 28.48 1.75
N LEU A 276 11.03 27.72 2.86
CA LEU A 276 12.05 26.67 2.99
C LEU A 276 11.91 25.54 1.95
N LYS A 277 10.72 25.30 1.39
CA LYS A 277 10.50 24.33 0.30
C LYS A 277 10.81 24.88 -1.11
N GLN A 278 11.13 26.18 -1.27
CA GLN A 278 11.59 26.77 -2.54
C GLN A 278 13.11 26.63 -2.74
N PHE A 279 13.89 26.70 -1.66
CA PHE A 279 15.33 26.46 -1.71
C PHE A 279 15.64 24.98 -1.97
N ALA A 280 16.69 24.72 -2.77
CA ALA A 280 17.22 23.39 -3.02
C ALA A 280 17.47 22.62 -1.70
N PRO A 281 17.30 21.29 -1.67
CA PRO A 281 17.67 20.48 -0.51
C PRO A 281 19.12 20.78 -0.08
N PRO A 282 19.43 20.83 1.24
CA PRO A 282 20.83 20.88 1.66
C PRO A 282 21.56 19.61 1.20
N PRO A 283 22.90 19.62 1.14
CA PRO A 283 23.71 18.41 1.10
C PRO A 283 23.24 17.41 2.18
N ASP A 284 23.14 16.15 1.82
CA ASP A 284 22.58 15.09 2.67
C ASP A 284 23.42 13.82 2.51
N ASP A 285 24.44 13.68 3.36
CA ASP A 285 25.44 12.60 3.32
C ASP A 285 24.86 11.21 3.73
N THR A 286 23.54 11.07 3.78
CA THR A 286 22.82 9.83 4.10
C THR A 286 21.99 9.39 2.89
N PRO A 287 22.59 8.76 1.87
CA PRO A 287 21.89 8.38 0.63
C PRO A 287 20.66 7.50 0.91
N GLU A 288 20.75 6.60 1.89
CA GLU A 288 19.63 5.75 2.31
C GLU A 288 18.34 6.53 2.70
N LEU A 289 18.46 7.78 3.17
CA LEU A 289 17.31 8.65 3.47
C LEU A 289 17.01 9.64 2.34
N ALA A 290 18.01 10.06 1.56
CA ALA A 290 17.83 10.87 0.37
C ALA A 290 16.97 10.13 -0.66
N ASP A 291 17.32 8.88 -0.99
CA ASP A 291 16.63 8.02 -1.98
C ASP A 291 15.26 7.53 -1.50
N ALA A 292 15.10 7.39 -0.17
CA ALA A 292 13.81 7.05 0.43
C ALA A 292 12.74 8.11 0.15
N ARG A 293 13.11 9.41 0.16
CA ARG A 293 12.11 10.49 0.12
C ARG A 293 11.37 10.62 -1.22
N PRO A 294 12.01 10.53 -2.40
CA PRO A 294 11.31 10.39 -3.68
C PRO A 294 10.41 9.15 -3.72
N THR A 295 10.90 8.01 -3.22
CA THR A 295 10.18 6.73 -3.21
C THR A 295 8.90 6.79 -2.37
N VAL A 296 8.98 7.31 -1.14
CA VAL A 296 7.81 7.52 -0.27
C VAL A 296 6.85 8.57 -0.86
N LYS A 297 7.35 9.63 -1.52
CA LYS A 297 6.50 10.60 -2.22
C LYS A 297 5.72 9.94 -3.37
N LEU A 298 6.37 9.08 -4.17
CA LEU A 298 5.74 8.36 -5.27
C LEU A 298 4.67 7.38 -4.74
N PHE A 299 4.98 6.63 -3.67
CA PHE A 299 4.03 5.72 -3.02
C PHE A 299 2.83 6.46 -2.42
N TYR A 300 3.04 7.61 -1.77
CA TYR A 300 1.97 8.49 -1.28
C TYR A 300 1.02 8.91 -2.42
N LEU A 301 1.56 9.44 -3.52
CA LEU A 301 0.73 9.90 -4.65
C LEU A 301 0.02 8.73 -5.35
N GLY A 302 0.71 7.59 -5.52
CA GLY A 302 0.14 6.40 -6.14
C GLY A 302 -0.98 5.76 -5.32
N SER A 303 -0.82 5.64 -3.99
CA SER A 303 -1.87 5.12 -3.11
C SER A 303 -3.07 6.07 -3.03
N MET A 304 -2.85 7.39 -2.99
CA MET A 304 -3.93 8.38 -3.04
C MET A 304 -4.73 8.32 -4.35
N ASP A 305 -4.07 8.26 -5.50
CA ASP A 305 -4.72 8.13 -6.81
C ASP A 305 -5.41 6.77 -6.99
N ALA A 306 -4.80 5.68 -6.51
CA ALA A 306 -5.42 4.36 -6.51
C ALA A 306 -6.69 4.31 -5.65
N GLY A 307 -6.67 4.93 -4.46
CA GLY A 307 -7.86 5.11 -3.61
C GLY A 307 -8.99 5.82 -4.36
N HIS A 308 -8.71 6.99 -4.96
CA HIS A 308 -9.69 7.72 -5.77
C HIS A 308 -10.20 6.96 -7.01
N LYS A 309 -9.45 5.98 -7.52
CA LYS A 309 -9.87 5.09 -8.61
C LYS A 309 -10.77 3.96 -8.11
N VAL A 310 -10.46 3.37 -6.95
CA VAL A 310 -11.34 2.42 -6.26
C VAL A 310 -12.67 3.09 -5.88
N ASP A 311 -12.65 4.33 -5.36
CA ASP A 311 -13.86 5.12 -5.07
C ASP A 311 -14.78 5.31 -6.29
N LYS A 312 -14.22 5.32 -7.50
CA LYS A 312 -14.98 5.40 -8.77
C LYS A 312 -15.48 4.03 -9.21
N LEU A 313 -14.65 2.99 -9.11
CA LEU A 313 -15.01 1.60 -9.40
C LEU A 313 -16.20 1.14 -8.53
N VAL A 314 -16.11 1.35 -7.23
CA VAL A 314 -17.15 1.04 -6.23
C VAL A 314 -18.47 1.75 -6.54
N LYS A 315 -18.43 3.01 -7.01
CA LYS A 315 -19.63 3.75 -7.43
C LYS A 315 -20.20 3.19 -8.74
N ALA A 316 -19.35 2.88 -9.72
CA ALA A 316 -19.77 2.29 -10.98
C ALA A 316 -20.39 0.90 -10.80
N ARG A 317 -19.79 0.04 -9.96
CA ARG A 317 -20.29 -1.32 -9.70
C ARG A 317 -21.61 -1.33 -8.92
N ARG A 318 -21.83 -0.37 -8.00
CA ARG A 318 -23.16 -0.13 -7.40
C ARG A 318 -24.18 0.37 -8.43
N GLY A 319 -23.77 1.23 -9.37
CA GLY A 319 -24.62 1.68 -10.48
C GLY A 319 -25.01 0.56 -11.45
N LEU A 320 -24.08 -0.36 -11.73
CA LEU A 320 -24.36 -1.59 -12.48
C LEU A 320 -25.39 -2.45 -11.75
N GLY A 321 -25.18 -2.74 -10.46
CA GLY A 321 -26.11 -3.59 -9.70
C GLY A 321 -27.54 -3.03 -9.62
N LEU A 322 -27.70 -1.71 -9.48
CA LEU A 322 -29.02 -1.05 -9.58
C LEU A 322 -29.65 -1.18 -10.96
N SER A 323 -28.85 -1.10 -12.03
CA SER A 323 -29.31 -1.22 -13.42
C SER A 323 -29.74 -2.65 -13.75
N GLU A 324 -29.02 -3.64 -13.24
CA GLU A 324 -29.38 -5.06 -13.37
C GLU A 324 -30.61 -5.42 -12.53
N ALA A 325 -30.79 -4.83 -11.35
CA ALA A 325 -32.01 -5.03 -10.56
C ALA A 325 -33.27 -4.54 -11.31
N ASP A 326 -33.21 -3.37 -11.93
CA ASP A 326 -34.28 -2.82 -12.79
C ASP A 326 -34.50 -3.66 -14.06
N TYR A 327 -33.42 -4.08 -14.73
CA TYR A 327 -33.50 -4.97 -15.90
C TYR A 327 -34.11 -6.33 -15.55
N GLY A 328 -33.72 -6.92 -14.41
CA GLY A 328 -34.27 -8.16 -13.88
C GLY A 328 -35.76 -8.07 -13.54
N ALA A 329 -36.21 -6.94 -12.98
CA ALA A 329 -37.63 -6.67 -12.76
C ALA A 329 -38.40 -6.58 -14.10
N LYS A 330 -37.85 -5.88 -15.10
CA LYS A 330 -38.44 -5.76 -16.45
C LYS A 330 -38.53 -7.11 -17.17
N LEU A 331 -37.45 -7.90 -17.17
CA LEU A 331 -37.44 -9.30 -17.64
C LEU A 331 -38.53 -10.14 -16.96
N THR A 332 -38.71 -10.00 -15.64
CA THR A 332 -39.73 -10.73 -14.89
C THR A 332 -41.15 -10.35 -15.31
N SER A 333 -41.39 -9.08 -15.65
CA SER A 333 -42.71 -8.60 -16.09
C SER A 333 -43.14 -9.11 -17.48
N MET A 334 -42.20 -9.32 -18.41
CA MET A 334 -42.50 -9.81 -19.76
C MET A 334 -43.17 -11.19 -19.79
N HIS A 335 -42.98 -12.02 -18.74
CA HIS A 335 -43.63 -13.32 -18.63
C HIS A 335 -45.16 -13.25 -18.81
N VAL A 336 -45.80 -12.15 -18.40
CA VAL A 336 -47.27 -12.01 -18.39
C VAL A 336 -47.83 -11.90 -19.81
N GLN A 337 -47.02 -11.43 -20.76
CA GLN A 337 -47.40 -11.28 -22.18
C GLN A 337 -46.96 -12.47 -23.05
N GLU A 338 -46.14 -13.38 -22.52
CA GLU A 338 -45.50 -14.47 -23.25
C GLU A 338 -46.42 -15.71 -23.33
N PRO A 339 -46.93 -16.09 -24.53
CA PRO A 339 -47.83 -17.23 -24.68
C PRO A 339 -47.13 -18.59 -24.52
N HIS A 340 -45.83 -18.69 -24.81
CA HIS A 340 -45.11 -19.96 -24.77
C HIS A 340 -44.67 -20.28 -23.32
N PRO A 341 -45.21 -21.35 -22.67
CA PRO A 341 -45.06 -21.54 -21.23
C PRO A 341 -43.61 -21.76 -20.78
N GLY A 342 -42.79 -22.41 -21.60
CA GLY A 342 -41.34 -22.55 -21.34
C GLY A 342 -40.59 -21.22 -21.40
N LEU A 343 -41.00 -20.31 -22.29
CA LEU A 343 -40.38 -18.99 -22.46
C LEU A 343 -40.84 -18.02 -21.37
N ALA A 344 -42.11 -18.06 -20.98
CA ALA A 344 -42.63 -17.33 -19.81
C ALA A 344 -41.92 -17.76 -18.52
N ASN A 345 -41.72 -19.07 -18.32
CA ASN A 345 -40.95 -19.57 -17.19
C ASN A 345 -39.49 -19.10 -17.23
N ALA A 346 -38.84 -19.16 -18.40
CA ALA A 346 -37.49 -18.66 -18.59
C ALA A 346 -37.36 -17.15 -18.31
N TYR A 347 -38.25 -16.29 -18.80
CA TYR A 347 -38.25 -14.86 -18.50
C TYR A 347 -38.37 -14.59 -16.99
N ARG A 348 -39.31 -15.26 -16.30
CA ARG A 348 -39.52 -15.11 -14.85
C ARG A 348 -38.30 -15.59 -14.03
N LYS A 349 -37.58 -16.61 -14.51
CA LYS A 349 -36.39 -17.16 -13.87
C LYS A 349 -35.15 -16.31 -14.14
N LEU A 350 -34.91 -15.94 -15.39
CA LEU A 350 -33.80 -15.08 -15.81
C LEU A 350 -33.89 -13.70 -15.15
N GLY A 351 -35.09 -13.10 -15.09
CA GLY A 351 -35.27 -11.81 -14.43
C GLY A 351 -34.88 -11.83 -12.95
N LYS A 352 -35.29 -12.88 -12.21
CA LYS A 352 -34.88 -13.08 -10.81
C LYS A 352 -33.37 -13.34 -10.67
N VAL A 353 -32.79 -14.13 -11.56
CA VAL A 353 -31.34 -14.40 -11.57
C VAL A 353 -30.55 -13.10 -11.79
N VAL A 354 -30.91 -12.31 -12.81
CA VAL A 354 -30.27 -11.02 -13.11
C VAL A 354 -30.43 -10.04 -11.95
N GLN A 355 -31.61 -9.97 -11.32
CA GLN A 355 -31.82 -9.15 -10.13
C GLN A 355 -30.88 -9.54 -8.98
N THR A 356 -30.69 -10.84 -8.73
CA THR A 356 -29.76 -11.32 -7.69
C THR A 356 -28.28 -11.11 -8.05
N VAL A 357 -27.90 -11.07 -9.34
CA VAL A 357 -26.56 -10.65 -9.76
C VAL A 357 -26.32 -9.17 -9.41
N GLY A 358 -27.35 -8.32 -9.56
CA GLY A 358 -27.28 -6.92 -9.16
C GLY A 358 -27.00 -6.73 -7.65
N ASP A 359 -27.63 -7.55 -6.80
CA ASP A 359 -27.33 -7.61 -5.36
C ASP A 359 -25.89 -8.08 -5.09
N TYR A 360 -25.38 -9.06 -5.86
CA TYR A 360 -24.00 -9.53 -5.74
C TYR A 360 -22.99 -8.44 -6.12
N HIS A 361 -23.25 -7.63 -7.15
CA HIS A 361 -22.40 -6.49 -7.50
C HIS A 361 -22.43 -5.38 -6.43
N ALA A 362 -23.56 -5.15 -5.75
CA ALA A 362 -23.63 -4.23 -4.61
C ALA A 362 -22.81 -4.73 -3.40
N ALA A 363 -22.81 -6.04 -3.15
CA ALA A 363 -21.97 -6.67 -2.12
C ALA A 363 -20.48 -6.63 -2.50
N GLN A 364 -20.13 -6.97 -3.74
CA GLN A 364 -18.79 -6.91 -4.29
C GLN A 364 -18.19 -5.51 -4.18
N ALA A 365 -18.93 -4.47 -4.58
CA ALA A 365 -18.50 -3.08 -4.43
C ALA A 365 -18.19 -2.67 -2.98
N THR A 366 -18.84 -3.32 -2.00
CA THR A 366 -18.57 -3.10 -0.58
C THR A 366 -17.32 -3.87 -0.13
N ALA A 367 -17.07 -5.05 -0.69
CA ALA A 367 -15.80 -5.77 -0.51
C ALA A 367 -14.60 -5.03 -1.13
N GLU A 368 -14.71 -4.52 -2.36
CA GLU A 368 -13.68 -3.70 -3.03
C GLU A 368 -13.26 -2.50 -2.15
N ALA A 369 -14.25 -1.72 -1.71
CA ALA A 369 -14.03 -0.56 -0.85
C ALA A 369 -13.29 -0.92 0.45
N THR A 370 -13.69 -2.03 1.09
CA THR A 370 -13.15 -2.43 2.41
C THR A 370 -11.78 -3.11 2.32
N THR A 371 -11.52 -3.87 1.26
CA THR A 371 -10.32 -4.74 1.16
C THR A 371 -9.16 -4.13 0.41
N ILE A 372 -9.39 -3.11 -0.41
CA ILE A 372 -8.31 -2.36 -1.07
C ILE A 372 -8.48 -0.83 -1.04
N GLY A 373 -9.72 -0.32 -0.98
CA GLY A 373 -9.99 1.11 -0.80
C GLY A 373 -9.47 1.65 0.54
N ASP A 374 -9.95 1.11 1.66
CA ASP A 374 -9.52 1.51 3.00
C ASP A 374 -7.99 1.38 3.20
N PRO A 375 -7.30 0.28 2.78
CA PRO A 375 -5.84 0.21 2.78
C PRO A 375 -5.12 1.28 1.96
N PHE A 376 -5.60 1.64 0.77
CA PHE A 376 -4.99 2.73 -0.02
C PHE A 376 -5.12 4.08 0.69
N GLN A 377 -6.28 4.38 1.28
CA GLN A 377 -6.48 5.62 2.04
C GLN A 377 -5.60 5.66 3.31
N TYR A 378 -5.47 4.55 4.03
CA TYR A 378 -4.58 4.43 5.19
C TYR A 378 -3.09 4.59 4.80
N HIS A 379 -2.62 3.87 3.79
CA HIS A 379 -1.21 3.91 3.37
C HIS A 379 -0.82 5.26 2.74
N SER A 380 -1.76 5.97 2.11
CA SER A 380 -1.59 7.36 1.71
C SER A 380 -1.31 8.26 2.93
N GLN A 381 -2.11 8.17 3.99
CA GLN A 381 -1.92 8.95 5.21
C GLN A 381 -0.59 8.60 5.92
N ASP A 382 -0.26 7.32 6.05
CA ASP A 382 1.00 6.86 6.67
C ASP A 382 2.23 7.35 5.88
N ALA A 383 2.20 7.22 4.55
CA ALA A 383 3.26 7.72 3.68
C ALA A 383 3.39 9.25 3.69
N PHE A 384 2.28 9.99 3.85
CA PHE A 384 2.31 11.45 4.00
C PHE A 384 3.09 11.88 5.24
N ILE A 385 2.88 11.20 6.38
CA ILE A 385 3.60 11.45 7.64
C ILE A 385 5.10 11.20 7.44
N VAL A 386 5.48 10.02 6.96
CA VAL A 386 6.90 9.66 6.69
C VAL A 386 7.57 10.67 5.75
N LYS A 387 6.87 11.10 4.70
CA LYS A 387 7.34 12.10 3.72
C LYS A 387 7.51 13.50 4.33
N GLU A 388 6.67 13.94 5.26
CA GLU A 388 6.93 15.20 5.99
C GLU A 388 8.00 15.03 7.08
N SER A 389 8.13 13.89 7.77
CA SER A 389 9.24 13.61 8.72
C SER A 389 10.60 13.62 8.03
N LEU A 390 10.75 12.97 6.88
CA LEU A 390 11.96 13.08 6.03
C LEU A 390 12.22 14.53 5.59
N THR A 391 11.17 15.31 5.35
CA THR A 391 11.29 16.75 5.02
C THR A 391 11.69 17.59 6.25
N ASN A 392 11.25 17.24 7.45
CA ASN A 392 11.68 17.88 8.69
C ASN A 392 13.16 17.62 8.97
N ARG A 393 13.68 16.42 8.68
CA ARG A 393 15.13 16.14 8.73
C ARG A 393 15.91 17.06 7.78
N GLN A 394 15.43 17.28 6.55
CA GLN A 394 16.07 18.22 5.61
C GLN A 394 16.03 19.68 6.10
N ILE A 395 14.98 20.09 6.83
CA ILE A 395 14.95 21.41 7.48
C ILE A 395 15.97 21.48 8.63
N LEU A 396 16.06 20.44 9.46
CA LEU A 396 17.01 20.35 10.57
C LEU A 396 18.47 20.39 10.10
N ILE A 397 18.81 19.70 9.01
CA ILE A 397 20.16 19.77 8.39
C ILE A 397 20.49 21.20 7.96
N ARG A 398 19.53 21.91 7.33
CA ARG A 398 19.73 23.31 6.92
C ARG A 398 19.91 24.24 8.13
N GLU A 399 19.16 24.03 9.20
CA GLU A 399 19.31 24.78 10.46
C GLU A 399 20.68 24.52 11.12
N PHE A 400 21.19 23.28 11.07
CA PHE A 400 22.56 22.95 11.51
C PHE A 400 23.63 23.66 10.68
N LEU A 401 23.56 23.60 9.34
CA LEU A 401 24.51 24.28 8.45
C LEU A 401 24.51 25.82 8.64
N GLN A 402 23.33 26.40 8.91
CA GLN A 402 23.21 27.83 9.23
C GLN A 402 23.84 28.18 10.59
N ALA A 403 23.75 27.29 11.58
CA ALA A 403 24.43 27.48 12.87
C ALA A 403 25.95 27.39 12.74
N GLN A 404 26.48 26.44 11.95
CA GLN A 404 27.91 26.31 11.66
C GLN A 404 28.47 27.56 10.96
N GLU A 405 27.73 28.13 10.00
CA GLU A 405 28.11 29.40 9.38
C GLU A 405 28.04 30.58 10.37
N ALA A 406 27.05 30.60 11.26
CA ALA A 406 26.95 31.61 12.32
C ALA A 406 28.15 31.54 13.28
N THR A 407 28.55 30.34 13.74
CA THR A 407 29.76 30.15 14.57
C THR A 407 31.01 30.63 13.84
N ARG A 408 31.19 30.26 12.56
CA ARG A 408 32.32 30.73 11.73
C ARG A 408 32.35 32.26 11.63
N SER A 409 31.19 32.89 11.44
CA SER A 409 31.07 34.35 11.37
C SER A 409 31.41 35.04 12.71
N LYS A 410 30.94 34.49 13.82
CA LYS A 410 31.25 34.95 15.19
C LYS A 410 32.72 34.76 15.54
N LEU A 411 33.33 33.64 15.16
CA LEU A 411 34.76 33.35 15.34
C LEU A 411 35.61 34.39 14.60
N ASN A 412 35.31 34.59 13.31
CA ASN A 412 35.98 35.62 12.51
C ASN A 412 35.77 37.04 13.08
N ALA A 413 34.66 37.33 13.76
CA ALA A 413 34.46 38.61 14.45
C ALA A 413 35.31 38.73 15.72
N ALA A 414 35.38 37.68 16.54
CA ALA A 414 36.23 37.63 17.73
C ALA A 414 37.72 37.75 17.39
N ASP A 415 38.20 37.06 16.36
CA ASP A 415 39.60 37.16 15.92
C ASP A 415 39.94 38.54 15.33
N ARG A 416 39.00 39.21 14.64
CA ARG A 416 39.19 40.60 14.21
C ARG A 416 39.26 41.58 15.37
N LEU A 417 38.51 41.35 16.46
CA LEU A 417 38.64 42.13 17.69
C LEU A 417 40.00 41.87 18.36
N LYS A 418 40.40 40.60 18.48
CA LYS A 418 41.71 40.17 19.01
C LYS A 418 42.90 40.76 18.25
N ALA A 419 42.77 40.99 16.94
CA ALA A 419 43.81 41.56 16.09
C ALA A 419 43.84 43.12 16.05
N SER A 420 42.83 43.80 16.62
CA SER A 420 42.74 45.26 16.57
C SER A 420 43.40 45.94 17.78
N SER A 421 44.13 47.03 17.54
CA SER A 421 45.01 47.68 18.54
C SER A 421 44.30 48.57 19.56
N SER A 422 42.98 48.80 19.41
CA SER A 422 42.18 49.60 20.34
C SER A 422 40.77 49.00 20.45
N VAL A 423 40.49 48.38 21.61
CA VAL A 423 39.25 47.62 21.84
C VAL A 423 38.71 47.91 23.22
N ARG A 424 37.41 48.19 23.32
CA ARG A 424 36.71 48.24 24.60
C ARG A 424 36.49 46.81 25.12
N ARG A 425 36.92 46.55 26.36
CA ARG A 425 36.78 45.24 27.03
C ARG A 425 35.37 44.66 26.91
N GLU A 426 34.35 45.49 27.11
CA GLU A 426 32.92 45.17 26.94
C GLU A 426 32.63 44.41 25.62
N LYS A 427 33.23 44.85 24.51
CA LYS A 427 33.04 44.23 23.18
C LYS A 427 33.80 42.92 23.00
N VAL A 428 34.87 42.71 23.76
CA VAL A 428 35.58 41.42 23.81
C VAL A 428 34.75 40.41 24.58
N ASP A 429 34.25 40.80 25.76
CA ASP A 429 33.40 39.97 26.60
C ASP A 429 32.06 39.62 25.89
N GLU A 430 31.44 40.59 25.19
CA GLU A 430 30.28 40.39 24.31
C GLU A 430 30.58 39.39 23.17
N ALA A 431 31.72 39.55 22.49
CA ALA A 431 32.09 38.70 21.35
C ALA A 431 32.47 37.27 21.76
N ILE A 432 33.06 37.08 22.95
CA ILE A 432 33.32 35.76 23.53
C ILE A 432 31.99 35.07 23.84
N THR A 433 31.09 35.75 24.58
CA THR A 433 29.76 35.20 24.93
C THR A 433 28.99 34.81 23.67
N ALA A 434 28.92 35.70 22.68
CA ALA A 434 28.20 35.45 21.43
C ALA A 434 28.86 34.42 20.50
N LEU A 435 30.11 34.02 20.75
CA LEU A 435 30.78 32.91 20.07
C LEU A 435 30.50 31.58 20.80
N ASP A 436 30.55 31.56 22.13
CA ASP A 436 30.29 30.36 22.91
C ASP A 436 28.80 29.96 22.90
N ASP A 437 27.87 30.92 22.85
CA ASP A 437 26.45 30.67 22.57
C ASP A 437 26.26 30.01 21.19
N ALA A 438 26.97 30.50 20.16
CA ALA A 438 26.90 29.95 18.81
C ALA A 438 27.45 28.52 18.76
N ARG A 439 28.60 28.26 19.39
CA ARG A 439 29.20 26.93 19.54
C ARG A 439 28.28 25.94 20.27
N GLN A 440 27.62 26.38 21.34
CA GLN A 440 26.64 25.55 22.07
C GLN A 440 25.44 25.22 21.18
N HIS A 441 24.93 26.20 20.43
CA HIS A 441 23.81 26.00 19.50
C HIS A 441 24.15 25.05 18.33
N GLU A 442 25.32 25.21 17.73
CA GLU A 442 25.86 24.31 16.70
C GLU A 442 26.04 22.89 17.26
N THR A 443 26.64 22.74 18.44
CA THR A 443 26.84 21.44 19.10
C THR A 443 25.50 20.75 19.42
N TYR A 444 24.50 21.50 19.87
CA TYR A 444 23.14 20.99 20.06
C TYR A 444 22.51 20.50 18.75
N LEU A 445 22.61 21.30 17.67
CA LEU A 445 22.04 20.95 16.37
C LEU A 445 22.79 19.78 15.70
N TYR A 446 24.11 19.70 15.83
CA TYR A 446 24.91 18.55 15.38
C TYR A 446 24.43 17.25 16.03
N ASN A 447 24.40 17.22 17.37
CA ASN A 447 23.97 16.04 18.14
C ASN A 447 22.51 15.65 17.83
N LYS A 448 21.61 16.63 17.67
CA LYS A 448 20.22 16.40 17.29
C LYS A 448 20.08 15.85 15.87
N THR A 449 20.81 16.41 14.91
CA THR A 449 20.79 16.00 13.49
C THR A 449 21.33 14.58 13.33
N ASN A 450 22.40 14.22 14.04
CA ASN A 450 22.95 12.87 14.06
C ASN A 450 21.96 11.86 14.67
N ARG A 451 21.37 12.16 15.84
CA ARG A 451 20.40 11.27 16.50
C ARG A 451 19.16 11.02 15.62
N VAL A 452 18.61 12.08 15.03
CA VAL A 452 17.47 11.98 14.10
C VAL A 452 17.85 11.17 12.86
N THR A 453 19.03 11.39 12.28
CA THR A 453 19.49 10.66 11.08
C THR A 453 19.66 9.16 11.35
N GLN A 454 20.37 8.79 12.41
CA GLN A 454 20.66 7.38 12.73
C GLN A 454 19.39 6.58 13.05
N ASN A 455 18.46 7.18 13.79
CA ASN A 455 17.18 6.54 14.11
C ASN A 455 16.29 6.42 12.87
N LEU A 456 16.18 7.46 12.04
CA LEU A 456 15.35 7.42 10.82
C LEU A 456 15.87 6.42 9.78
N VAL A 457 17.18 6.13 9.72
CA VAL A 457 17.72 5.02 8.92
C VAL A 457 17.12 3.67 9.35
N GLN A 458 17.01 3.41 10.65
CA GLN A 458 16.41 2.18 11.16
C GLN A 458 14.89 2.16 10.94
N GLU A 459 14.21 3.27 11.22
CA GLU A 459 12.76 3.39 11.03
C GLU A 459 12.37 3.27 9.55
N ARG A 460 13.20 3.73 8.61
CA ARG A 460 13.01 3.49 7.16
C ARG A 460 12.92 2.00 6.87
N ARG A 461 13.90 1.21 7.35
CA ARG A 461 13.96 -0.24 7.11
C ARG A 461 12.72 -0.95 7.68
N LYS A 462 12.30 -0.58 8.90
CA LYS A 462 11.05 -1.08 9.53
C LYS A 462 9.81 -0.67 8.74
N TRP A 463 9.72 0.58 8.27
CA TRP A 463 8.58 1.10 7.52
C TRP A 463 8.41 0.44 6.16
N PHE A 464 9.49 0.33 5.37
CA PHE A 464 9.44 -0.36 4.08
C PHE A 464 9.01 -1.83 4.24
N SER A 465 9.51 -2.51 5.29
CA SER A 465 9.12 -3.89 5.60
C SER A 465 7.64 -4.02 6.00
N ARG A 466 7.16 -3.21 6.97
CA ARG A 466 5.76 -3.27 7.46
C ARG A 466 4.77 -2.94 6.35
N THR A 467 5.01 -1.86 5.61
CA THR A 467 4.09 -1.33 4.60
C THR A 467 3.99 -2.26 3.38
N SER A 468 5.11 -2.86 2.96
CA SER A 468 5.10 -3.85 1.86
C SER A 468 4.39 -5.16 2.26
N ALA A 469 4.54 -5.60 3.51
CA ALA A 469 3.84 -6.77 4.02
C ALA A 469 2.31 -6.52 4.13
N ASP A 470 1.91 -5.41 4.73
CA ASP A 470 0.51 -5.02 4.94
C ASP A 470 -0.24 -4.81 3.61
N LEU A 471 0.37 -4.10 2.65
CA LEU A 471 -0.26 -3.89 1.34
C LEU A 471 -0.36 -5.19 0.53
N ARG A 472 0.65 -6.07 0.60
CA ARG A 472 0.59 -7.40 -0.05
C ARG A 472 -0.53 -8.27 0.54
N LEU A 473 -0.77 -8.20 1.86
CA LEU A 473 -1.89 -8.89 2.50
C LEU A 473 -3.24 -8.31 2.04
N SER A 474 -3.35 -6.99 1.93
CA SER A 474 -4.56 -6.32 1.43
C SER A 474 -4.89 -6.69 -0.02
N ILE A 475 -3.89 -6.69 -0.91
CA ILE A 475 -4.03 -7.15 -2.30
C ILE A 475 -4.45 -8.62 -2.35
N ARG A 476 -3.88 -9.49 -1.50
CA ARG A 476 -4.27 -10.90 -1.40
C ARG A 476 -5.73 -11.07 -0.96
N GLU A 477 -6.16 -10.31 0.04
CA GLU A 477 -7.54 -10.34 0.55
C GLU A 477 -8.53 -9.89 -0.54
N TYR A 478 -8.23 -8.79 -1.23
CA TYR A 478 -9.01 -8.27 -2.36
C TYR A 478 -9.14 -9.30 -3.49
N VAL A 479 -8.02 -9.87 -3.97
CA VAL A 479 -8.05 -10.86 -5.07
C VAL A 479 -8.86 -12.10 -4.68
N LEU A 480 -8.77 -12.58 -3.43
CA LEU A 480 -9.58 -13.71 -2.96
C LEU A 480 -11.08 -13.36 -2.87
N ARG A 481 -11.43 -12.14 -2.45
CA ARG A 481 -12.81 -11.65 -2.40
C ARG A 481 -13.43 -11.51 -3.79
N GLU A 482 -12.69 -10.97 -4.76
CA GLU A 482 -13.15 -10.87 -6.16
C GLU A 482 -13.33 -12.26 -6.78
N ILE A 483 -12.37 -13.18 -6.59
CA ILE A 483 -12.50 -14.58 -7.06
C ILE A 483 -13.73 -15.27 -6.44
N GLU A 484 -14.06 -15.00 -5.17
CA GLU A 484 -15.27 -15.56 -4.56
C GLU A 484 -16.56 -14.91 -5.10
N ALA A 485 -16.56 -13.59 -5.31
CA ALA A 485 -17.69 -12.87 -5.89
C ALA A 485 -18.03 -13.38 -7.30
N GLU A 486 -17.05 -13.41 -8.20
CA GLU A 486 -17.26 -13.87 -9.59
C GLU A 486 -17.67 -15.36 -9.64
N ARG A 487 -17.17 -16.21 -8.74
CA ARG A 487 -17.61 -17.60 -8.61
C ARG A 487 -19.06 -17.73 -8.12
N ARG A 488 -19.53 -16.85 -7.22
CA ARG A 488 -20.93 -16.81 -6.79
C ARG A 488 -21.83 -16.35 -7.94
N THR A 489 -21.46 -15.29 -8.65
CA THR A 489 -22.16 -14.79 -9.84
C THR A 489 -22.26 -15.85 -10.93
N LEU A 490 -21.16 -16.53 -11.26
CA LEU A 490 -21.15 -17.64 -12.20
C LEU A 490 -22.09 -18.78 -11.75
N ALA A 491 -21.96 -19.27 -10.51
CA ALA A 491 -22.81 -20.35 -10.00
C ALA A 491 -24.32 -20.01 -10.06
N LEU A 492 -24.68 -18.76 -9.76
CA LEU A 492 -26.04 -18.24 -9.89
C LEU A 492 -26.52 -18.22 -11.35
N LEU A 493 -25.72 -17.70 -12.28
CA LEU A 493 -26.04 -17.70 -13.72
C LEU A 493 -26.21 -19.11 -14.29
N GLU A 494 -25.46 -20.10 -13.79
CA GLU A 494 -25.60 -21.49 -14.21
C GLU A 494 -26.97 -22.11 -13.84
N THR A 495 -27.65 -21.60 -12.80
CA THR A 495 -28.96 -22.11 -12.37
C THR A 495 -30.08 -21.93 -13.41
N VAL A 496 -29.95 -20.97 -14.33
CA VAL A 496 -30.99 -20.67 -15.34
C VAL A 496 -30.89 -21.58 -16.59
N ARG A 497 -29.80 -22.34 -16.74
CA ARG A 497 -29.58 -23.24 -17.88
C ARG A 497 -30.69 -24.29 -18.11
N PRO A 498 -31.32 -24.92 -17.10
CA PRO A 498 -32.42 -25.85 -17.32
C PRO A 498 -33.65 -25.14 -17.88
N ASP A 499 -34.02 -24.00 -17.29
CA ASP A 499 -35.18 -23.20 -17.72
C ASP A 499 -35.02 -22.78 -19.19
N ILE A 500 -33.87 -22.24 -19.58
CA ILE A 500 -33.57 -21.85 -20.98
C ILE A 500 -33.59 -23.06 -21.94
N ARG A 501 -33.05 -24.22 -21.52
CA ARG A 501 -33.09 -25.43 -22.36
C ARG A 501 -34.51 -26.01 -22.51
N SER A 502 -35.40 -25.76 -21.55
CA SER A 502 -36.80 -26.21 -21.57
C SER A 502 -37.72 -25.42 -22.52
N ILE A 503 -37.23 -24.35 -23.16
CA ILE A 503 -38.00 -23.53 -24.11
C ILE A 503 -38.41 -24.31 -25.38
N ASP A 504 -37.73 -25.40 -25.73
CA ASP A 504 -38.11 -26.26 -26.87
C ASP A 504 -37.75 -27.71 -26.57
N ALA A 505 -38.54 -28.66 -27.08
CA ALA A 505 -38.30 -30.09 -26.95
C ALA A 505 -36.94 -30.53 -27.54
N SER A 506 -36.35 -29.75 -28.45
CA SER A 506 -34.98 -29.97 -28.96
C SER A 506 -33.86 -29.42 -28.06
N GLY A 507 -34.18 -28.74 -26.96
CA GLY A 507 -33.21 -28.19 -25.99
C GLY A 507 -32.85 -26.71 -26.17
N GLY A 508 -33.65 -25.94 -26.93
CA GLY A 508 -33.55 -24.49 -27.11
C GLY A 508 -32.37 -24.02 -28.00
N LEU A 509 -31.16 -24.50 -27.75
CA LEU A 509 -29.94 -24.11 -28.48
C LEU A 509 -29.75 -24.88 -29.79
N SER A 510 -30.44 -26.01 -29.98
CA SER A 510 -30.26 -26.92 -31.12
C SER A 510 -30.74 -26.38 -32.48
N ARG A 511 -31.30 -25.15 -32.51
CA ARG A 511 -31.76 -24.46 -33.72
C ARG A 511 -30.94 -23.22 -34.08
N LEU A 512 -30.04 -22.75 -33.22
CA LEU A 512 -29.34 -21.47 -33.43
C LEU A 512 -28.14 -21.68 -34.38
N GLY A 513 -28.33 -21.40 -35.67
CA GLY A 513 -27.28 -21.42 -36.69
C GLY A 513 -26.75 -22.81 -37.06
N ARG A 514 -27.59 -23.85 -37.01
CA ARG A 514 -27.22 -25.22 -37.41
C ARG A 514 -28.36 -25.92 -38.14
N GLU A 515 -28.19 -26.07 -39.46
CA GLU A 515 -29.11 -26.79 -40.37
C GLU A 515 -29.29 -28.29 -40.04
N SER A 516 -28.42 -28.86 -39.20
CA SER A 516 -28.41 -30.28 -38.86
C SER A 516 -28.76 -30.49 -37.40
N HIS A 517 -29.77 -31.32 -37.14
CA HIS A 517 -30.23 -31.64 -35.78
C HIS A 517 -29.40 -32.79 -35.17
N PRO A 518 -28.51 -32.54 -34.18
CA PRO A 518 -27.91 -33.63 -33.41
C PRO A 518 -28.96 -34.23 -32.46
N THR A 519 -29.27 -35.52 -32.62
CA THR A 519 -30.12 -36.26 -31.69
C THR A 519 -29.50 -36.33 -30.29
N VAL A 520 -29.95 -35.42 -29.41
CA VAL A 520 -29.71 -35.39 -27.96
C VAL A 520 -28.24 -35.58 -27.56
N ARG A 521 -27.37 -34.60 -27.89
CA ARG A 521 -26.16 -34.42 -27.07
C ARG A 521 -26.60 -33.95 -25.68
N ARG A 522 -26.44 -34.81 -24.67
CA ARG A 522 -26.60 -34.47 -23.24
C ARG A 522 -25.59 -33.38 -22.87
N SER A 523 -25.96 -32.12 -23.06
CA SER A 523 -25.15 -30.97 -22.67
C SER A 523 -25.06 -30.91 -21.14
N SER A 524 -23.86 -30.74 -20.60
CA SER A 524 -23.65 -30.83 -19.15
C SER A 524 -24.57 -29.87 -18.40
N LEU A 525 -25.18 -30.39 -17.34
CA LEU A 525 -25.92 -29.66 -16.32
C LEU A 525 -25.14 -29.56 -15.00
N ALA A 526 -23.92 -30.12 -14.94
CA ALA A 526 -23.06 -29.97 -13.78
C ALA A 526 -22.69 -28.49 -13.58
N ALA A 527 -22.89 -27.99 -12.36
CA ALA A 527 -22.39 -26.68 -11.96
C ALA A 527 -20.86 -26.67 -12.00
N SER A 528 -20.29 -25.62 -12.59
CA SER A 528 -18.83 -25.44 -12.68
C SER A 528 -18.18 -25.19 -11.32
N GLN A 529 -18.93 -24.61 -10.38
CA GLN A 529 -18.48 -24.28 -9.02
C GLN A 529 -18.91 -25.33 -7.98
N GLY A 530 -18.72 -26.61 -8.32
CA GLY A 530 -19.14 -27.73 -7.48
C GLY A 530 -18.29 -27.94 -6.22
N PRO A 531 -18.69 -28.85 -5.31
CA PRO A 531 -17.95 -29.15 -4.09
C PRO A 531 -16.50 -29.63 -4.32
N LYS A 532 -16.25 -30.28 -5.47
CA LYS A 532 -14.92 -30.82 -5.83
C LYS A 532 -13.91 -29.74 -6.23
N GLY A 533 -14.35 -28.56 -6.66
CA GLY A 533 -13.46 -27.57 -7.28
C GLY A 533 -14.15 -26.66 -8.29
N ASP A 534 -13.34 -25.85 -8.95
CA ASP A 534 -13.75 -24.96 -10.04
C ASP A 534 -13.38 -25.60 -11.39
N SER A 535 -14.39 -25.97 -12.19
CA SER A 535 -14.19 -26.75 -13.43
C SER A 535 -13.55 -25.97 -14.59
N TRP A 536 -13.42 -24.64 -14.45
CA TRP A 536 -12.76 -23.78 -15.44
C TRP A 536 -11.24 -23.77 -15.23
N SER A 537 -10.81 -23.62 -13.98
CA SER A 537 -9.40 -23.54 -13.60
C SER A 537 -8.78 -24.89 -13.22
N GLY A 538 -9.59 -25.93 -13.02
CA GLY A 538 -9.14 -27.27 -12.61
C GLY A 538 -8.71 -27.36 -11.14
N VAL A 539 -8.77 -26.26 -10.38
CA VAL A 539 -8.32 -26.20 -8.98
C VAL A 539 -9.30 -26.94 -8.08
N PRO A 540 -8.86 -27.98 -7.34
CA PRO A 540 -9.67 -28.57 -6.28
C PRO A 540 -9.95 -27.54 -5.19
N ARG A 541 -11.18 -27.48 -4.68
CA ARG A 541 -11.48 -26.65 -3.50
C ARG A 541 -10.67 -27.21 -2.32
N ARG A 542 -9.64 -26.47 -1.89
CA ARG A 542 -8.95 -26.78 -0.63
C ARG A 542 -9.97 -26.78 0.50
N SER A 543 -9.99 -27.85 1.28
CA SER A 543 -10.93 -28.03 2.38
C SER A 543 -10.44 -27.27 3.63
N ASP A 544 -10.41 -25.94 3.55
CA ASP A 544 -10.08 -25.05 4.68
C ASP A 544 -11.23 -24.99 5.70
N ALA A 545 -11.54 -26.15 6.28
CA ALA A 545 -12.50 -26.33 7.38
C ALA A 545 -12.11 -25.55 8.65
N THR A 546 -10.85 -25.10 8.73
CA THR A 546 -10.28 -24.29 9.81
C THR A 546 -10.54 -22.79 9.68
N GLY A 547 -11.04 -22.29 8.53
CA GLY A 547 -11.32 -20.87 8.32
C GLY A 547 -12.74 -20.41 8.70
N ARG A 548 -13.69 -21.32 8.88
CA ARG A 548 -15.12 -21.00 9.11
C ARG A 548 -15.42 -20.63 10.57
N SER A 549 -15.01 -19.45 11.00
CA SER A 549 -15.43 -18.88 12.30
C SER A 549 -15.75 -17.37 12.31
N VAL A 550 -15.93 -16.72 11.15
CA VAL A 550 -16.54 -15.36 11.06
C VAL A 550 -17.23 -15.15 9.71
N SER A 551 -18.54 -15.42 9.66
CA SER A 551 -19.58 -14.74 8.84
C SER A 551 -20.92 -15.43 9.11
N GLY A 552 -21.94 -14.65 9.46
CA GLY A 552 -23.23 -15.18 9.93
C GLY A 552 -24.06 -15.87 8.85
N SER A 553 -24.82 -16.90 9.25
CA SER A 553 -25.86 -17.50 8.41
C SER A 553 -27.12 -16.63 8.45
N LEU A 554 -27.57 -16.15 7.29
CA LEU A 554 -28.90 -15.55 7.12
C LEU A 554 -29.55 -15.98 5.80
N ILE A 555 -30.82 -16.41 5.93
CA ILE A 555 -31.89 -16.50 4.92
C ILE A 555 -31.91 -17.74 4.00
N SER A 556 -33.12 -18.29 3.89
CA SER A 556 -33.64 -19.32 2.96
C SER A 556 -32.90 -20.66 2.83
N LYS A 557 -33.18 -21.56 3.79
CA LYS A 557 -33.09 -23.00 3.58
C LYS A 557 -34.35 -23.48 2.85
N VAL A 558 -34.25 -23.72 1.53
CA VAL A 558 -35.27 -24.50 0.80
C VAL A 558 -34.97 -25.98 1.08
N SER A 559 -35.94 -26.70 1.63
CA SER A 559 -35.85 -28.15 1.78
C SER A 559 -36.15 -28.81 0.44
N GLU A 560 -35.33 -29.78 0.07
CA GLU A 560 -35.63 -30.76 -0.99
C GLU A 560 -35.47 -32.14 -0.34
N GLU A 561 -36.59 -32.86 -0.20
CA GLU A 561 -36.61 -34.23 0.28
C GLU A 561 -36.28 -35.14 -0.91
N GLY A 562 -35.35 -36.08 -0.71
CA GLY A 562 -34.89 -37.00 -1.74
C GLY A 562 -34.46 -38.30 -1.08
N GLU A 563 -35.16 -39.38 -1.39
CA GLU A 563 -35.04 -40.66 -0.70
C GLU A 563 -33.74 -41.39 -1.05
N SER A 564 -33.27 -42.20 -0.11
CA SER A 564 -32.11 -43.07 -0.28
C SER A 564 -32.54 -44.43 -0.82
N GLU A 565 -32.14 -44.78 -2.04
CA GLU A 565 -32.10 -46.17 -2.50
C GLU A 565 -30.66 -46.65 -2.74
N GLU A 566 -30.47 -47.94 -2.54
CA GLU A 566 -29.19 -48.63 -2.45
C GLU A 566 -29.04 -49.61 -3.62
N SER A 567 -27.96 -49.48 -4.42
CA SER A 567 -27.71 -50.40 -5.53
C SER A 567 -26.21 -50.73 -5.71
N THR A 568 -25.78 -51.72 -4.93
CA THR A 568 -24.86 -52.82 -5.27
C THR A 568 -23.71 -52.59 -6.28
N GLU A 569 -22.50 -52.96 -5.83
CA GLU A 569 -21.32 -53.10 -6.68
C GLU A 569 -21.49 -54.15 -7.79
N THR A 570 -20.98 -53.85 -9.00
CA THR A 570 -20.50 -54.88 -9.93
C THR A 570 -19.24 -54.39 -10.65
N ALA A 571 -18.16 -55.18 -10.58
CA ALA A 571 -16.88 -54.84 -11.19
C ALA A 571 -16.66 -55.60 -12.51
N GLN A 572 -16.50 -54.88 -13.62
CA GLN A 572 -15.87 -55.39 -14.84
C GLN A 572 -14.95 -54.29 -15.43
N GLY A 573 -13.73 -54.69 -15.81
CA GLY A 573 -12.74 -53.80 -16.42
C GLY A 573 -12.49 -54.13 -17.90
N ARG A 574 -11.40 -53.55 -18.46
CA ARG A 574 -10.98 -53.62 -19.88
C ARG A 574 -11.93 -52.84 -20.82
N GLN A 575 -11.49 -52.08 -21.82
CA GLN A 575 -10.18 -52.01 -22.49
C GLN A 575 -9.73 -50.56 -22.79
N THR A 576 -8.42 -50.37 -22.96
CA THR A 576 -7.81 -49.16 -23.52
C THR A 576 -7.99 -49.12 -25.05
N GLY A 577 -8.96 -48.35 -25.54
CA GLY A 577 -9.23 -48.16 -26.97
C GLY A 577 -8.47 -46.99 -27.57
N GLY A 578 -7.27 -47.22 -28.11
CA GLY A 578 -6.54 -46.21 -28.89
C GLY A 578 -7.16 -46.00 -30.28
N ARG A 579 -7.21 -44.75 -30.76
CA ARG A 579 -7.48 -44.42 -32.16
C ARG A 579 -6.30 -43.66 -32.75
N ALA A 580 -5.77 -44.18 -33.84
CA ALA A 580 -4.77 -43.52 -34.68
C ALA A 580 -5.43 -43.00 -35.97
N GLY A 581 -4.82 -41.97 -36.56
CA GLY A 581 -5.34 -41.25 -37.72
C GLY A 581 -6.19 -40.04 -37.32
N LEU A 582 -6.00 -38.85 -37.89
CA LEU A 582 -5.20 -38.50 -39.07
C LEU A 582 -4.03 -37.55 -38.72
N LYS A 583 -3.00 -37.52 -39.57
CA LYS A 583 -1.77 -36.72 -39.40
C LYS A 583 -1.73 -35.67 -40.52
N GLY A 584 -1.63 -34.38 -40.17
CA GLY A 584 -1.32 -33.32 -41.13
C GLY A 584 -2.30 -32.15 -41.23
N VAL A 585 -2.63 -31.51 -40.10
CA VAL A 585 -2.93 -30.06 -40.04
C VAL A 585 -2.10 -29.52 -38.86
N SER A 586 -1.62 -28.28 -38.93
CA SER A 586 -0.87 -27.68 -37.81
C SER A 586 -1.82 -27.29 -36.68
N GLU A 587 -1.55 -27.77 -35.47
CA GLU A 587 -2.23 -27.35 -34.23
C GLU A 587 -1.35 -26.40 -33.39
N GLU A 588 -0.24 -25.90 -33.94
CA GLU A 588 0.76 -25.09 -33.20
C GLU A 588 0.37 -23.61 -32.98
N ASP A 589 -0.73 -23.13 -33.57
CA ASP A 589 -1.18 -21.72 -33.47
C ASP A 589 -2.32 -21.46 -32.44
N ASP A 590 -2.99 -22.50 -31.91
CA ASP A 590 -4.15 -22.32 -30.99
C ASP A 590 -3.79 -22.45 -29.49
N GLU A 591 -2.62 -22.97 -29.09
CA GLU A 591 -2.25 -23.11 -27.66
C GLU A 591 -2.05 -21.75 -26.94
N ASP A 592 -1.58 -20.73 -27.67
CA ASP A 592 -1.42 -19.37 -27.15
C ASP A 592 -2.64 -18.48 -27.39
N ARG A 593 -3.72 -19.05 -27.93
CA ARG A 593 -5.02 -18.40 -27.97
C ARG A 593 -5.62 -18.39 -26.56
N VAL A 594 -5.77 -17.18 -26.03
CA VAL A 594 -6.29 -16.93 -24.67
C VAL A 594 -7.81 -17.13 -24.67
N ASP A 595 -8.25 -18.38 -24.76
CA ASP A 595 -9.62 -18.76 -24.39
C ASP A 595 -9.81 -18.63 -22.87
N ALA A 596 -11.05 -18.47 -22.42
CA ALA A 596 -11.34 -18.19 -21.01
C ALA A 596 -10.98 -19.36 -20.05
N ARG A 597 -10.77 -20.57 -20.57
CA ARG A 597 -10.40 -21.76 -19.80
C ARG A 597 -8.89 -21.94 -19.69
N ASN A 598 -8.18 -21.69 -20.78
CA ASN A 598 -6.72 -21.53 -20.85
C ASN A 598 -6.30 -20.39 -19.89
N ALA A 599 -6.97 -19.24 -19.97
CA ALA A 599 -6.77 -18.12 -19.04
C ALA A 599 -7.01 -18.50 -17.56
N ALA A 600 -8.15 -19.12 -17.25
CA ALA A 600 -8.47 -19.55 -15.88
C ALA A 600 -7.46 -20.58 -15.33
N SER A 601 -6.95 -21.47 -16.19
CA SER A 601 -5.94 -22.48 -15.82
C SER A 601 -4.56 -21.86 -15.61
N ARG A 602 -4.12 -20.96 -16.52
CA ARG A 602 -2.85 -20.21 -16.39
C ARG A 602 -2.84 -19.34 -15.12
N LEU A 603 -3.96 -18.67 -14.80
CA LEU A 603 -4.10 -17.89 -13.56
C LEU A 603 -4.08 -18.77 -12.30
N ALA A 604 -4.70 -19.95 -12.33
CA ALA A 604 -4.73 -20.88 -11.21
C ALA A 604 -3.38 -21.56 -10.89
N ALA A 605 -2.54 -21.77 -11.90
CA ALA A 605 -1.18 -22.25 -11.71
C ALA A 605 -0.25 -21.18 -11.09
N SER A 606 -0.67 -19.90 -11.08
CA SER A 606 0.12 -18.79 -10.56
C SER A 606 0.06 -18.72 -9.03
N THR A 607 1.19 -19.05 -8.38
CA THR A 607 1.31 -18.98 -6.92
C THR A 607 1.64 -17.56 -6.45
N PHE A 608 0.64 -16.84 -5.93
CA PHE A 608 0.75 -15.55 -5.24
C PHE A 608 0.88 -15.70 -3.71
#